data_AF-A0A357VQH3-F1
#
_entry.id   AF-A0A357VQH3-F1
#
_cell.length_a   1.000
_cell.length_b   1.000
_cell.length_c   1.000
_cell.angle_alpha   90.00
_cell.angle_beta   90.00
_cell.angle_gamma   90.00
#
_symmetry.space_group_name_H-M   'P 1'
#
loop_
_entity.id
_entity.type
_entity.pdbx_description
1 polymer ?
#
loop_
_entity_poly.entity_id
_entity_poly.type
_entity_poly.pdbx_seq_one_letter_code
_entity_poly.pdbx_strand_id
1 'polypeptide(L)'
;MNFKSIRGRIIVIIVVIFVLFGAAISFNIFSLVRSNDGLGSYRDLSEVTNQIAEIENDFFEAALAFKDYVINYDEQTKETFTQNINAVQSFFTGETTDSTLVQNIITKIEDYENNFNQIVQLNEEKNRLASQDFKDISNELRQLITDFKTLAQKNNVSTLVFYADSSMNILDNIDHLASMYFSSKSLGDKNNVLNAFNELDSQLLIMQYGLTSDELTEMFNEMKDMAEQFRNTFNQIVTAIESQQPIIGQMEQARVEILNLLEEQRMELKVQQDTLGPSLIEENNRAITLTAILTVVAFVVSIIMVIYLIRSITKPLLEFKNKINQFKEGDLTVNFESKSKDEIGQMANALSEMSK
;
A
#
# COMPACT_ATOMS: atom_id res chain seq x y z
N MET A 1 -17.74 -65.48 0.42
CA MET A 1 -16.30 -65.72 0.68
C MET A 1 -16.21 -66.95 1.60
N ASN A 2 -15.83 -68.12 1.06
CA ASN A 2 -15.79 -69.37 1.83
C ASN A 2 -14.48 -69.45 2.63
N PHE A 3 -14.47 -68.87 3.83
CA PHE A 3 -13.30 -68.86 4.70
C PHE A 3 -13.09 -70.21 5.39
N LYS A 4 -11.91 -70.78 5.21
CA LYS A 4 -11.50 -72.06 5.81
C LYS A 4 -11.09 -71.96 7.30
N SER A 5 -10.94 -70.75 7.85
CA SER A 5 -10.52 -70.52 9.25
C SER A 5 -11.24 -69.32 9.90
N ILE A 6 -11.43 -69.38 11.22
CA ILE A 6 -11.96 -68.31 12.07
C ILE A 6 -11.03 -67.11 12.06
N ARG A 7 -9.71 -67.35 12.14
CA ARG A 7 -8.69 -66.30 12.06
C ARG A 7 -8.83 -65.48 10.77
N GLY A 8 -9.07 -66.13 9.63
CA GLY A 8 -9.26 -65.45 8.35
C GLY A 8 -10.48 -64.53 8.34
N ARG A 9 -11.60 -64.94 8.95
CA ARG A 9 -12.82 -64.12 9.05
C ARG A 9 -12.59 -62.88 9.92
N ILE A 10 -11.97 -63.06 11.09
CA ILE A 10 -11.67 -61.95 12.01
C ILE A 10 -10.76 -60.92 11.35
N ILE A 11 -9.68 -61.37 10.69
CA ILE A 11 -8.76 -60.47 9.98
C ILE A 11 -9.49 -59.66 8.91
N VAL A 12 -10.35 -60.29 8.10
CA VAL A 12 -11.08 -59.59 7.04
C VAL A 12 -12.03 -58.54 7.62
N ILE A 13 -12.76 -58.87 8.68
CA ILE A 13 -13.66 -57.91 9.35
C ILE A 13 -12.88 -56.70 9.84
N ILE A 14 -11.77 -56.94 10.55
CA ILE A 14 -10.91 -55.88 11.09
C ILE A 14 -10.37 -55.03 9.93
N VAL A 15 -9.79 -55.65 8.90
CA VAL A 15 -9.23 -54.94 7.74
C VAL A 15 -10.28 -54.09 7.04
N VAL A 16 -11.50 -54.60 6.82
CA VAL A 16 -12.57 -53.82 6.18
C VAL A 16 -12.95 -52.60 7.02
N ILE A 17 -13.10 -52.76 8.34
CA ILE A 17 -13.40 -51.66 9.26
C ILE A 17 -12.25 -50.64 9.23
N PHE A 18 -11.01 -51.09 9.38
CA PHE A 18 -9.83 -50.20 9.38
C PHE A 18 -9.65 -49.46 8.05
N VAL A 19 -9.89 -50.11 6.92
CA VAL A 19 -9.81 -49.46 5.60
C VAL A 19 -10.90 -48.39 5.46
N LEU A 20 -12.13 -48.68 5.88
CA LEU A 20 -13.23 -47.71 5.80
C LEU A 20 -13.01 -46.50 6.71
N PHE A 21 -12.64 -46.72 7.97
CA PHE A 21 -12.33 -45.63 8.89
C PHE A 21 -11.07 -44.88 8.48
N GLY A 22 -10.03 -45.59 8.03
CA GLY A 22 -8.79 -45.00 7.53
C GLY A 22 -9.04 -44.10 6.31
N ALA A 23 -9.87 -44.54 5.37
CA ALA A 23 -10.27 -43.72 4.22
C ALA A 23 -11.06 -42.48 4.64
N ALA A 24 -12.02 -42.62 5.57
CA ALA A 24 -12.81 -41.49 6.08
C ALA A 24 -11.93 -40.46 6.82
N ILE A 25 -11.02 -40.93 7.67
CA ILE A 25 -10.07 -40.08 8.39
C ILE A 25 -9.11 -39.39 7.41
N SER A 26 -8.54 -40.13 6.45
CA SER A 26 -7.63 -39.56 5.45
C SER A 26 -8.32 -38.49 4.61
N PHE A 27 -9.55 -38.74 4.19
CA PHE A 27 -10.37 -37.75 3.49
C PHE A 27 -10.62 -36.50 4.34
N ASN A 28 -10.97 -36.68 5.62
CA ASN A 28 -11.21 -35.58 6.54
C ASN A 28 -9.96 -34.72 6.76
N ILE A 29 -8.80 -35.34 6.99
CA ILE A 29 -7.51 -34.63 7.14
C ILE A 29 -7.18 -33.85 5.87
N PHE A 30 -7.27 -34.49 4.69
CA PHE A 30 -7.00 -33.82 3.43
C PHE A 30 -7.92 -32.62 3.20
N SER A 31 -9.20 -32.78 3.51
CA SER A 31 -10.18 -31.69 3.41
C SER A 31 -9.89 -30.54 4.38
N LEU A 32 -9.46 -30.84 5.61
CA LEU A 32 -9.12 -29.83 6.61
C LEU A 32 -7.87 -29.04 6.21
N VAL A 33 -6.84 -29.71 5.69
CA VAL A 33 -5.64 -29.04 5.18
C VAL A 33 -5.99 -28.09 4.04
N ARG A 34 -6.74 -28.57 3.04
CA ARG A 34 -7.17 -27.73 1.92
C ARG A 34 -8.01 -26.54 2.37
N SER A 35 -8.90 -26.75 3.34
CA SER A 35 -9.71 -25.69 3.95
C SER A 35 -8.83 -24.64 4.64
N ASN A 36 -7.85 -25.09 5.43
CA ASN A 36 -6.92 -24.24 6.14
C ASN A 36 -6.05 -23.41 5.18
N ASP A 37 -5.54 -24.02 4.11
CA ASP A 37 -4.75 -23.32 3.09
C ASP A 37 -5.59 -22.24 2.39
N GLY A 38 -6.83 -22.58 2.01
CA GLY A 38 -7.75 -21.62 1.42
C GLY A 38 -8.12 -20.45 2.34
N LEU A 39 -8.35 -20.72 3.63
CA LEU A 39 -8.55 -19.67 4.63
C LEU A 39 -7.30 -18.82 4.83
N GLY A 40 -6.11 -19.41 4.72
CA GLY A 40 -4.83 -18.71 4.71
C GLY A 40 -4.77 -17.71 3.56
N SER A 41 -5.01 -18.15 2.32
CA SER A 41 -5.04 -17.27 1.15
C SER A 41 -6.11 -16.17 1.25
N TYR A 42 -7.28 -16.48 1.80
CA TYR A 42 -8.32 -15.47 2.04
C TYR A 42 -7.86 -14.41 3.06
N ARG A 43 -7.21 -14.84 4.15
CA ARG A 43 -6.65 -13.94 5.17
C ARG A 43 -5.57 -13.05 4.56
N ASP A 44 -4.64 -13.61 3.80
CA ASP A 44 -3.55 -12.85 3.17
C ASP A 44 -4.11 -11.80 2.20
N LEU A 45 -5.10 -12.18 1.40
CA LEU A 45 -5.77 -11.26 0.47
C LEU A 45 -6.51 -10.13 1.20
N SER A 46 -7.16 -10.43 2.33
CA SER A 46 -7.79 -9.43 3.19
C SER A 46 -6.77 -8.46 3.81
N GLU A 47 -5.63 -8.98 4.26
CA GLU A 47 -4.53 -8.21 4.83
C GLU A 47 -3.96 -7.21 3.80
N VAL A 48 -3.63 -7.69 2.59
CA VAL A 48 -3.16 -6.82 1.49
C VAL A 48 -4.21 -5.78 1.10
N THR A 49 -5.49 -6.15 1.08
CA THR A 49 -6.56 -5.20 0.73
C THR A 49 -6.70 -4.09 1.76
N ASN A 50 -6.53 -4.40 3.04
CA ASN A 50 -6.54 -3.39 4.10
C ASN A 50 -5.30 -2.49 4.02
N GLN A 51 -4.12 -3.05 3.73
CA GLN A 51 -2.89 -2.26 3.52
C GLN A 51 -3.05 -1.26 2.38
N ILE A 52 -3.69 -1.64 1.27
CA ILE A 52 -3.95 -0.69 0.17
C ILE A 52 -4.89 0.44 0.61
N ALA A 53 -5.88 0.16 1.46
CA ALA A 53 -6.75 1.21 1.99
C ALA A 53 -5.98 2.16 2.92
N GLU A 54 -5.03 1.67 3.71
CA GLU A 54 -4.12 2.50 4.52
C GLU A 54 -3.21 3.37 3.62
N ILE A 55 -2.61 2.78 2.58
CA ILE A 55 -1.82 3.51 1.58
C ILE A 55 -2.64 4.62 0.91
N GLU A 56 -3.88 4.32 0.50
CA GLU A 56 -4.78 5.30 -0.12
C GLU A 56 -5.07 6.47 0.83
N ASN A 57 -5.32 6.18 2.11
CA ASN A 57 -5.57 7.21 3.13
C ASN A 57 -4.33 8.07 3.38
N ASP A 58 -3.17 7.46 3.61
CA ASP A 58 -1.92 8.19 3.87
C ASP A 58 -1.51 9.03 2.65
N PHE A 59 -1.63 8.48 1.43
CA PHE A 59 -1.38 9.25 0.21
C PHE A 59 -2.37 10.42 0.05
N PHE A 60 -3.64 10.22 0.39
CA PHE A 60 -4.64 11.28 0.37
C PHE A 60 -4.30 12.41 1.36
N GLU A 61 -3.89 12.08 2.58
CA GLU A 61 -3.42 13.05 3.57
C GLU A 61 -2.14 13.77 3.11
N ALA A 62 -1.20 13.08 2.46
CA ALA A 62 -0.05 13.72 1.83
C ALA A 62 -0.48 14.71 0.75
N ALA A 63 -1.44 14.34 -0.10
CA ALA A 63 -1.93 15.22 -1.15
C ALA A 63 -2.68 16.46 -0.61
N LEU A 64 -3.40 16.32 0.50
CA LEU A 64 -3.98 17.44 1.23
C LEU A 64 -2.90 18.35 1.82
N ALA A 65 -1.90 17.77 2.48
CA ALA A 65 -0.77 18.52 3.03
C ALA A 65 -0.01 19.29 1.93
N PHE A 66 0.18 18.69 0.74
CA PHE A 66 0.73 19.38 -0.42
C PHE A 66 -0.12 20.61 -0.80
N LYS A 67 -1.44 20.44 -0.91
CA LYS A 67 -2.35 21.53 -1.25
C LYS A 67 -2.29 22.68 -0.23
N ASP A 68 -2.19 22.36 1.06
CA ASP A 68 -2.06 23.37 2.11
C ASP A 68 -0.67 24.03 2.11
N TYR A 69 0.39 23.24 1.82
CA TYR A 69 1.76 23.74 1.71
C TYR A 69 1.90 24.77 0.58
N VAL A 70 1.30 24.55 -0.60
CA VAL A 70 1.40 25.53 -1.71
C VAL A 70 0.64 26.84 -1.45
N ILE A 71 -0.21 26.87 -0.41
CA ILE A 71 -0.90 28.07 0.06
C ILE A 71 -0.02 28.80 1.09
N ASN A 72 0.46 28.09 2.10
CA ASN A 72 1.08 28.70 3.30
C ASN A 72 2.61 28.60 3.36
N TYR A 73 3.19 27.57 2.75
CA TYR A 73 4.61 27.22 2.79
C TYR A 73 5.19 27.10 4.20
N ASP A 74 4.42 26.53 5.12
CA ASP A 74 4.84 26.32 6.50
C ASP A 74 5.53 24.97 6.69
N GLU A 75 6.42 24.89 7.68
CA GLU A 75 7.20 23.68 7.95
C GLU A 75 6.32 22.52 8.45
N GLN A 76 5.21 22.82 9.13
CA GLN A 76 4.32 21.80 9.69
C GLN A 76 3.60 21.01 8.57
N THR A 77 3.10 21.69 7.53
CA THR A 77 2.49 21.03 6.37
C THR A 77 3.52 20.23 5.56
N LYS A 78 4.76 20.73 5.44
CA LYS A 78 5.89 19.99 4.85
C LYS A 78 6.22 18.71 5.63
N GLU A 79 6.31 18.78 6.96
CA GLU A 79 6.52 17.60 7.80
C GLU A 79 5.37 16.59 7.65
N THR A 80 4.12 17.07 7.62
CA THR A 80 2.92 16.24 7.43
C THR A 80 2.96 15.50 6.09
N PHE A 81 3.30 16.20 4.99
CA PHE A 81 3.50 15.58 3.68
C PHE A 81 4.55 14.46 3.76
N THR A 82 5.71 14.79 4.33
CA THR A 82 6.87 13.88 4.39
C THR A 82 6.57 12.64 5.22
N GLN A 83 5.89 12.79 6.36
CA GLN A 83 5.50 11.67 7.21
C GLN A 83 4.56 10.69 6.49
N ASN A 84 3.53 11.22 5.82
CA ASN A 84 2.56 10.41 5.10
C ASN A 84 3.16 9.71 3.87
N ILE A 85 4.03 10.37 3.10
CA ILE A 85 4.74 9.73 1.98
C ILE A 85 5.67 8.62 2.48
N ASN A 86 6.40 8.84 3.57
CA ASN A 86 7.24 7.80 4.17
C ASN A 86 6.41 6.61 4.67
N ALA A 87 5.22 6.86 5.24
CA ALA A 87 4.30 5.80 5.64
C ALA A 87 3.89 4.95 4.43
N VAL A 88 3.46 5.60 3.35
CA VAL A 88 3.13 4.95 2.06
C VAL A 88 4.31 4.11 1.53
N GLN A 89 5.51 4.68 1.47
CA GLN A 89 6.71 4.00 0.97
C GLN A 89 7.10 2.79 1.82
N SER A 90 6.90 2.86 3.15
CA SER A 90 7.25 1.77 4.06
C SER A 90 6.49 0.47 3.76
N PHE A 91 5.26 0.55 3.25
CA PHE A 91 4.46 -0.61 2.86
C PHE A 91 5.05 -1.37 1.66
N PHE A 92 5.89 -0.73 0.84
CA PHE A 92 6.47 -1.34 -0.35
C PHE A 92 7.86 -1.97 -0.11
N THR A 93 8.35 -2.00 1.13
CA THR A 93 9.72 -2.46 1.47
C THR A 93 9.89 -3.99 1.67
N GLY A 94 8.96 -4.83 1.18
CA GLY A 94 8.96 -6.30 1.35
C GLY A 94 8.75 -7.13 0.08
N GLU A 95 8.71 -8.47 0.19
CA GLU A 95 8.61 -9.46 -0.92
C GLU A 95 7.31 -9.37 -1.79
N THR A 96 6.40 -8.45 -1.50
CA THR A 96 5.10 -8.28 -2.20
C THR A 96 5.16 -7.34 -3.43
N THR A 97 6.37 -7.03 -3.93
CA THR A 97 6.61 -5.98 -4.95
C THR A 97 6.56 -6.45 -6.42
N ASP A 98 6.25 -7.71 -6.71
CA ASP A 98 6.46 -8.28 -8.07
C ASP A 98 5.36 -7.97 -9.10
N SER A 99 4.28 -7.28 -8.72
CA SER A 99 3.28 -6.83 -9.70
C SER A 99 3.78 -5.59 -10.46
N THR A 100 3.67 -5.60 -11.79
CA THR A 100 3.95 -4.43 -12.64
C THR A 100 3.11 -3.21 -12.25
N LEU A 101 1.90 -3.43 -11.73
CA LEU A 101 1.02 -2.36 -11.25
C LEU A 101 1.56 -1.73 -9.97
N VAL A 102 2.01 -2.54 -9.02
CA VAL A 102 2.62 -2.08 -7.75
C VAL A 102 3.89 -1.28 -8.01
N GLN A 103 4.77 -1.74 -8.91
CA GLN A 103 5.97 -0.99 -9.29
C GLN A 103 5.67 0.36 -9.94
N ASN A 104 4.61 0.43 -10.76
CA ASN A 104 4.16 1.67 -11.35
C ASN A 104 3.63 2.65 -10.27
N ILE A 105 2.88 2.15 -9.28
CA ILE A 105 2.42 2.96 -8.13
C ILE A 105 3.61 3.53 -7.35
N ILE A 106 4.60 2.68 -7.01
CA ILE A 106 5.81 3.09 -6.29
C ILE A 106 6.53 4.22 -7.05
N THR A 107 6.81 4.00 -8.33
CA THR A 107 7.53 4.97 -9.18
C THR A 107 6.80 6.33 -9.19
N LYS A 108 5.47 6.30 -9.32
CA LYS A 108 4.67 7.54 -9.34
C LYS A 108 4.67 8.26 -7.99
N ILE A 109 4.67 7.53 -6.88
CA ILE A 109 4.76 8.12 -5.54
C ILE A 109 6.14 8.74 -5.31
N GLU A 110 7.22 8.09 -5.76
CA GLU A 110 8.57 8.66 -5.73
C GLU A 110 8.67 9.94 -6.58
N ASP A 111 8.12 9.93 -7.80
CA ASP A 111 8.04 11.13 -8.64
C ASP A 111 7.22 12.25 -7.97
N TYR A 112 6.13 11.89 -7.27
CA TYR A 112 5.30 12.82 -6.53
C TYR A 112 6.08 13.49 -5.38
N GLU A 113 6.86 12.71 -4.63
CA GLU A 113 7.74 13.22 -3.57
C GLU A 113 8.85 14.13 -4.13
N ASN A 114 9.49 13.72 -5.22
CA ASN A 114 10.54 14.50 -5.87
C ASN A 114 10.02 15.87 -6.35
N ASN A 115 8.84 15.89 -6.95
CA ASN A 115 8.18 17.12 -7.37
C ASN A 115 7.84 18.03 -6.18
N PHE A 116 7.38 17.46 -5.07
CA PHE A 116 7.14 18.22 -3.84
C PHE A 116 8.43 18.85 -3.31
N ASN A 117 9.51 18.07 -3.22
CA ASN A 117 10.82 18.55 -2.77
C ASN A 117 11.36 19.67 -3.68
N GLN A 118 11.11 19.60 -4.99
CA GLN A 118 11.46 20.67 -5.91
C GLN A 118 10.67 21.96 -5.63
N ILE A 119 9.37 21.88 -5.31
CA ILE A 119 8.58 23.04 -4.89
C ILE A 119 9.10 23.64 -3.58
N VAL A 120 9.49 22.79 -2.62
CA VAL A 120 10.11 23.23 -1.37
C VAL A 120 11.38 24.04 -1.64
N GLN A 121 12.30 23.49 -2.45
CA GLN A 121 13.54 24.16 -2.83
C GLN A 121 13.31 25.50 -3.55
N LEU A 122 12.39 25.53 -4.52
CA LEU A 122 12.03 26.77 -5.23
C LEU A 122 11.46 27.83 -4.29
N ASN A 123 10.70 27.43 -3.27
CA ASN A 123 10.19 28.38 -2.28
C ASN A 123 11.27 28.87 -1.31
N GLU A 124 12.18 28.00 -0.88
CA GLU A 124 13.35 28.40 -0.08
C GLU A 124 14.22 29.41 -0.84
N GLU A 125 14.48 29.14 -2.12
CA GLU A 125 15.20 30.06 -3.02
C GLU A 125 14.47 31.40 -3.15
N LYS A 126 13.15 31.37 -3.43
CA LYS A 126 12.30 32.57 -3.48
C LYS A 126 12.38 33.37 -2.18
N ASN A 127 12.29 32.70 -1.03
CA ASN A 127 12.33 33.36 0.28
C ASN A 127 13.68 34.02 0.55
N ARG A 128 14.78 33.36 0.20
CA ARG A 128 16.15 33.91 0.30
C ARG A 128 16.30 35.13 -0.60
N LEU A 129 15.96 35.00 -1.87
CA LEU A 129 16.04 36.10 -2.85
C LEU A 129 15.18 37.31 -2.42
N ALA A 130 13.94 37.09 -1.98
CA ALA A 130 13.03 38.17 -1.63
C ALA A 130 13.37 38.84 -0.29
N SER A 131 13.74 38.06 0.73
CA SER A 131 13.92 38.58 2.10
C SER A 131 15.32 39.12 2.36
N GLN A 132 16.31 38.68 1.58
CA GLN A 132 17.71 39.04 1.71
C GLN A 132 18.17 39.81 0.47
N ASP A 133 18.48 39.12 -0.63
CA ASP A 133 19.15 39.72 -1.80
C ASP A 133 18.41 40.94 -2.36
N PHE A 134 17.09 40.83 -2.62
CA PHE A 134 16.28 41.91 -3.17
C PHE A 134 16.25 43.13 -2.23
N LYS A 135 16.13 42.89 -0.93
CA LYS A 135 16.08 43.95 0.08
C LYS A 135 17.45 44.62 0.26
N ASP A 136 18.51 43.84 0.28
CA ASP A 136 19.88 44.35 0.42
C ASP A 136 20.27 45.19 -0.81
N ILE A 137 20.01 44.68 -2.01
CA ILE A 137 20.23 45.41 -3.27
C ILE A 137 19.38 46.69 -3.34
N SER A 138 18.11 46.66 -2.92
CA SER A 138 17.26 47.85 -2.85
C SER A 138 17.86 48.92 -1.91
N ASN A 139 18.36 48.50 -0.74
CA ASN A 139 19.01 49.42 0.21
C ASN A 139 20.33 49.99 -0.33
N GLU A 140 21.14 49.18 -1.01
CA GLU A 140 22.37 49.64 -1.65
C GLU A 140 22.08 50.63 -2.78
N LEU A 141 21.10 50.34 -3.64
CA LEU A 141 20.66 51.26 -4.69
C LEU A 141 20.15 52.57 -4.11
N ARG A 142 19.38 52.52 -3.02
CA ARG A 142 18.91 53.69 -2.27
C ARG A 142 20.07 54.55 -1.76
N GLN A 143 21.12 53.92 -1.24
CA GLN A 143 22.32 54.62 -0.80
C GLN A 143 23.04 55.28 -1.98
N LEU A 144 23.23 54.56 -3.10
CA LEU A 144 23.84 55.10 -4.32
C LEU A 144 23.06 56.29 -4.90
N ILE A 145 21.72 56.21 -4.93
CA ILE A 145 20.86 57.33 -5.35
C ILE A 145 21.06 58.54 -4.44
N THR A 146 21.14 58.32 -3.13
CA THR A 146 21.34 59.38 -2.12
C THR A 146 22.70 60.05 -2.30
N ASP A 147 23.76 59.26 -2.45
CA ASP A 147 25.11 59.78 -2.60
C ASP A 147 25.27 60.52 -3.93
N PHE A 148 24.70 59.99 -5.02
CA PHE A 148 24.68 60.66 -6.32
C PHE A 148 23.94 62.01 -6.25
N LYS A 149 22.80 62.05 -5.55
CA LYS A 149 22.06 63.30 -5.31
C LYS A 149 22.93 64.33 -4.59
N THR A 150 23.63 63.93 -3.54
CA THR A 150 24.54 64.81 -2.80
C THR A 150 25.70 65.31 -3.68
N LEU A 151 26.27 64.44 -4.51
CA LEU A 151 27.32 64.85 -5.46
C LEU A 151 26.80 65.83 -6.52
N ALA A 152 25.60 65.60 -7.06
CA ALA A 152 24.95 66.50 -8.00
C ALA A 152 24.68 67.88 -7.38
N GLN A 153 24.25 67.93 -6.11
CA GLN A 153 24.11 69.18 -5.36
C GLN A 153 25.43 69.93 -5.22
N LYS A 154 26.51 69.23 -4.84
CA LYS A 154 27.86 69.82 -4.72
C LYS A 154 28.37 70.38 -6.05
N ASN A 155 28.03 69.74 -7.16
CA ASN A 155 28.36 70.18 -8.52
C ASN A 155 27.37 71.21 -9.10
N ASN A 156 26.38 71.66 -8.32
CA ASN A 156 25.35 72.63 -8.72
C ASN A 156 24.50 72.19 -9.93
N VAL A 157 24.29 70.87 -10.12
CA VAL A 157 23.49 70.31 -11.21
C VAL A 157 22.08 69.98 -10.71
N SER A 158 21.23 71.00 -10.57
CA SER A 158 19.89 70.86 -9.98
C SER A 158 18.95 69.89 -10.71
N THR A 159 19.11 69.73 -12.02
CA THR A 159 18.34 68.76 -12.83
C THR A 159 18.61 67.32 -12.40
N LEU A 160 19.88 66.98 -12.13
CA LEU A 160 20.26 65.65 -11.64
C LEU A 160 19.74 65.37 -10.23
N VAL A 161 19.63 66.41 -9.39
CA VAL A 161 19.01 66.29 -8.05
C VAL A 161 17.53 65.90 -8.17
N PHE A 162 16.79 66.59 -9.03
CA PHE A 162 15.38 66.27 -9.29
C PHE A 162 15.22 64.83 -9.80
N TYR A 163 16.07 64.43 -10.74
CA TYR A 163 16.02 63.08 -11.30
C TYR A 163 16.43 61.98 -10.30
N ALA A 164 17.35 62.26 -9.38
CA ALA A 164 17.66 61.35 -8.28
C ALA A 164 16.46 61.19 -7.32
N ASP A 165 15.76 62.29 -7.00
CA ASP A 165 14.53 62.25 -6.20
C ASP A 165 13.42 61.45 -6.89
N SER A 166 13.22 61.63 -8.20
CA SER A 166 12.30 60.80 -8.99
C SER A 166 12.69 59.32 -8.97
N SER A 167 13.97 59.00 -9.12
CA SER A 167 14.48 57.62 -9.08
C SER A 167 14.23 56.97 -7.71
N MET A 168 14.40 57.73 -6.62
CA MET A 168 14.09 57.28 -5.26
C MET A 168 12.61 56.91 -5.10
N ASN A 169 11.70 57.77 -5.58
CA ASN A 169 10.26 57.49 -5.53
C ASN A 169 9.87 56.26 -6.35
N ILE A 170 10.49 56.05 -7.51
CA ILE A 170 10.27 54.86 -8.34
C ILE A 170 10.78 53.61 -7.62
N LEU A 171 11.95 53.66 -6.99
CA LEU A 171 12.49 52.56 -6.18
C LEU A 171 11.53 52.17 -5.04
N ASP A 172 11.01 53.14 -4.29
CA ASP A 172 10.01 52.90 -3.24
C ASP A 172 8.74 52.22 -3.79
N ASN A 173 8.31 52.63 -4.98
CA ASN A 173 7.16 52.03 -5.65
C ASN A 173 7.46 50.58 -6.11
N ILE A 174 8.67 50.32 -6.62
CA ILE A 174 9.12 48.96 -6.97
C ILE A 174 9.07 48.06 -5.74
N ASP A 175 9.63 48.49 -4.60
CA ASP A 175 9.61 47.72 -3.34
C ASP A 175 8.18 47.37 -2.91
N HIS A 176 7.27 48.35 -2.99
CA HIS A 176 5.86 48.17 -2.64
C HIS A 176 5.15 47.17 -3.56
N LEU A 177 5.26 47.38 -4.88
CA LEU A 177 4.62 46.51 -5.88
C LEU A 177 5.21 45.10 -5.86
N ALA A 178 6.52 44.96 -5.63
CA ALA A 178 7.18 43.67 -5.53
C ALA A 178 6.66 42.90 -4.31
N SER A 179 6.50 43.56 -3.17
CA SER A 179 5.90 42.96 -1.97
C SER A 179 4.48 42.45 -2.22
N MET A 180 3.66 43.21 -2.98
CA MET A 180 2.33 42.75 -3.41
C MET A 180 2.41 41.52 -4.30
N TYR A 181 3.29 41.53 -5.31
CA TYR A 181 3.49 40.40 -6.22
C TYR A 181 3.97 39.14 -5.49
N PHE A 182 4.91 39.25 -4.54
CA PHE A 182 5.42 38.10 -3.79
C PHE A 182 4.33 37.38 -2.98
N SER A 183 3.30 38.12 -2.56
CA SER A 183 2.12 37.56 -1.89
C SER A 183 1.07 37.04 -2.87
N SER A 184 0.71 37.82 -3.90
CA SER A 184 -0.41 37.50 -4.79
C SER A 184 -0.04 36.50 -5.88
N LYS A 185 1.23 36.52 -6.32
CA LYS A 185 1.78 35.76 -7.44
C LYS A 185 1.04 36.00 -8.76
N SER A 186 0.31 37.12 -8.86
CA SER A 186 -0.55 37.40 -10.00
C SER A 186 0.24 37.97 -11.19
N LEU A 187 -0.19 37.65 -12.41
CA LEU A 187 0.39 38.22 -13.63
C LEU A 187 0.23 39.75 -13.68
N GLY A 188 -0.87 40.27 -13.12
CA GLY A 188 -1.12 41.71 -13.04
C GLY A 188 -0.08 42.41 -12.17
N ASP A 189 0.17 41.89 -10.97
CA ASP A 189 1.15 42.48 -10.05
C ASP A 189 2.58 42.34 -10.57
N LYS A 190 2.92 41.21 -11.19
CA LYS A 190 4.19 41.05 -11.92
C LYS A 190 4.39 42.16 -12.95
N ASN A 191 3.39 42.41 -13.78
CA ASN A 191 3.47 43.42 -14.83
C ASN A 191 3.58 44.84 -14.25
N ASN A 192 2.92 45.13 -13.13
CA ASN A 192 3.05 46.41 -12.43
C ASN A 192 4.50 46.65 -11.98
N VAL A 193 5.16 45.64 -11.42
CA VAL A 193 6.57 45.74 -11.01
C VAL A 193 7.48 45.95 -12.22
N LEU A 194 7.31 45.15 -13.28
CA LEU A 194 8.12 45.28 -14.50
C LEU A 194 7.96 46.66 -15.16
N ASN A 195 6.77 47.25 -15.11
CA ASN A 195 6.53 48.60 -15.59
C ASN A 195 7.25 49.66 -14.74
N ALA A 196 7.25 49.52 -13.41
CA ALA A 196 7.99 50.41 -12.52
C ALA A 196 9.51 50.32 -12.75
N PHE A 197 10.05 49.12 -13.00
CA PHE A 197 11.44 48.98 -13.44
C PHE A 197 11.71 49.65 -14.80
N ASN A 198 10.77 49.58 -15.76
CA ASN A 198 10.93 50.27 -17.05
C ASN A 198 10.92 51.81 -16.88
N GLU A 199 10.16 52.31 -15.92
CA GLU A 199 10.15 53.72 -15.54
C GLU A 199 11.50 54.13 -14.94
N LEU A 200 12.08 53.32 -14.05
CA LEU A 200 13.42 53.54 -13.49
C LEU A 200 14.48 53.56 -14.59
N ASP A 201 14.46 52.61 -15.52
CA ASP A 201 15.41 52.57 -16.63
C ASP A 201 15.31 53.81 -17.53
N SER A 202 14.09 54.26 -17.80
CA SER A 202 13.84 55.48 -18.58
C SER A 202 14.36 56.72 -17.85
N GLN A 203 14.17 56.76 -16.53
CA GLN A 203 14.61 57.85 -15.66
C GLN A 203 16.15 57.93 -15.61
N LEU A 204 16.83 56.79 -15.45
CA LEU A 204 18.29 56.69 -15.49
C LEU A 204 18.84 57.06 -16.88
N LEU A 205 18.19 56.66 -17.98
CA LEU A 205 18.60 57.04 -19.33
C LEU A 205 18.57 58.56 -19.54
N ILE A 206 17.58 59.26 -19.00
CA ILE A 206 17.49 60.73 -19.09
C ILE A 206 18.60 61.38 -18.25
N MET A 207 18.90 60.85 -17.06
CA MET A 207 19.99 61.34 -16.19
C MET A 207 21.34 61.33 -16.89
N GLN A 208 21.60 60.35 -17.75
CA GLN A 208 22.86 60.20 -18.47
C GLN A 208 23.24 61.45 -19.28
N TYR A 209 22.26 62.18 -19.83
CA TYR A 209 22.51 63.40 -20.61
C TYR A 209 22.86 64.63 -19.76
N GLY A 210 22.63 64.55 -18.44
CA GLY A 210 22.90 65.64 -17.49
C GLY A 210 24.24 65.53 -16.79
N LEU A 211 25.04 64.50 -17.06
CA LEU A 211 26.33 64.25 -16.42
C LEU A 211 27.37 65.27 -16.90
N THR A 212 27.98 66.00 -15.96
CA THR A 212 28.91 67.11 -16.26
C THR A 212 30.33 66.89 -15.75
N SER A 213 30.59 65.81 -15.01
CA SER A 213 31.91 65.45 -14.47
C SER A 213 32.16 63.95 -14.51
N ASP A 214 33.43 63.58 -14.48
CA ASP A 214 33.86 62.17 -14.44
C ASP A 214 33.36 61.48 -13.16
N GLU A 215 33.42 62.16 -12.01
CA GLU A 215 32.92 61.66 -10.71
C GLU A 215 31.41 61.35 -10.76
N LEU A 216 30.61 62.23 -11.38
CA LEU A 216 29.17 61.98 -11.57
C LEU A 216 28.93 60.80 -12.51
N THR A 217 29.77 60.65 -13.54
CA THR A 217 29.64 59.57 -14.51
C THR A 217 29.96 58.22 -13.89
N GLU A 218 31.01 58.14 -13.06
CA GLU A 218 31.38 56.93 -12.32
C GLU A 218 30.24 56.49 -11.39
N MET A 219 29.74 57.38 -10.53
CA MET A 219 28.64 57.07 -9.62
C MET A 219 27.33 56.73 -10.34
N PHE A 220 27.06 57.36 -11.49
CA PHE A 220 25.90 57.01 -12.30
C PHE A 220 25.99 55.58 -12.84
N ASN A 221 27.18 55.16 -13.28
CA ASN A 221 27.37 53.79 -13.77
C ASN A 221 27.19 52.77 -12.64
N GLU A 222 27.72 53.03 -11.44
CA GLU A 222 27.48 52.17 -10.26
C GLU A 222 25.98 52.04 -9.93
N MET A 223 25.25 53.16 -9.95
CA MET A 223 23.80 53.17 -9.73
C MET A 223 23.05 52.35 -10.80
N LYS A 224 23.44 52.51 -12.07
CA LYS A 224 22.84 51.78 -13.19
C LYS A 224 23.09 50.28 -13.08
N ASP A 225 24.33 49.88 -12.78
CA ASP A 225 24.69 48.47 -12.61
C ASP A 225 23.94 47.84 -11.43
N MET A 226 23.75 48.60 -10.33
CA MET A 226 22.94 48.16 -9.19
C MET A 226 21.46 48.03 -9.54
N ALA A 227 20.90 48.96 -10.31
CA ALA A 227 19.52 48.88 -10.80
C ALA A 227 19.29 47.66 -11.71
N GLU A 228 20.28 47.31 -12.55
CA GLU A 228 20.24 46.10 -13.36
C GLU A 228 20.26 44.84 -12.50
N GLN A 229 21.14 44.78 -11.48
CA GLN A 229 21.16 43.68 -10.50
C GLN A 229 19.84 43.55 -9.75
N PHE A 230 19.21 44.68 -9.40
CA PHE A 230 17.92 44.70 -8.73
C PHE A 230 16.81 44.09 -9.60
N ARG A 231 16.73 44.51 -10.87
CA ARG A 231 15.80 43.93 -11.85
C ARG A 231 16.06 42.44 -12.07
N ASN A 232 17.33 42.03 -12.16
CA ASN A 232 17.69 40.63 -12.37
C ASN A 232 17.29 39.76 -11.17
N THR A 233 17.48 40.24 -9.95
CA THR A 233 17.04 39.55 -8.72
C THR A 233 15.52 39.41 -8.68
N PHE A 234 14.78 40.46 -9.07
CA PHE A 234 13.32 40.35 -9.23
C PHE A 234 12.93 39.27 -10.25
N ASN A 235 13.59 39.23 -11.40
CA ASN A 235 13.31 38.24 -12.44
C ASN A 235 13.60 36.80 -11.95
N GLN A 236 14.64 36.59 -11.14
CA GLN A 236 14.92 35.29 -10.53
C GLN A 236 13.79 34.87 -9.58
N ILE A 237 13.27 35.80 -8.76
CA ILE A 237 12.12 35.54 -7.88
C ILE A 237 10.88 35.17 -8.71
N VAL A 238 10.62 35.90 -9.79
CA VAL A 238 9.54 35.58 -10.74
C VAL A 238 9.70 34.17 -11.29
N THR A 239 10.90 33.80 -11.75
CA THR A 239 11.18 32.46 -12.26
C THR A 239 10.95 31.38 -11.20
N ALA A 240 11.39 31.61 -9.95
CA ALA A 240 11.18 30.68 -8.85
C ALA A 240 9.68 30.48 -8.52
N ILE A 241 8.87 31.53 -8.63
CA ILE A 241 7.41 31.47 -8.43
C ILE A 241 6.73 30.75 -9.60
N GLU A 242 7.01 31.16 -10.83
CA GLU A 242 6.33 30.65 -12.02
C GLU A 242 6.70 29.19 -12.33
N SER A 243 7.92 28.76 -11.99
CA SER A 243 8.37 27.37 -12.16
C SER A 243 7.63 26.37 -11.27
N GLN A 244 7.00 26.83 -10.18
CA GLN A 244 6.20 25.96 -9.31
C GLN A 244 4.87 25.56 -9.98
N GLN A 245 4.26 26.44 -10.79
CA GLN A 245 2.93 26.20 -11.38
C GLN A 245 2.84 24.94 -12.25
N PRO A 246 3.76 24.65 -13.19
CA PRO A 246 3.71 23.40 -13.95
C PRO A 246 3.90 22.18 -13.06
N ILE A 247 4.77 22.25 -12.04
CA ILE A 247 5.01 21.15 -11.09
C ILE A 247 3.74 20.88 -10.28
N ILE A 248 3.08 21.93 -9.78
CA ILE A 248 1.80 21.82 -9.06
C ILE A 248 0.75 21.14 -9.94
N GLY A 249 0.66 21.52 -11.22
CA GLY A 249 -0.26 20.89 -12.17
C GLY A 249 0.06 19.42 -12.44
N GLN A 250 1.34 19.07 -12.56
CA GLN A 250 1.79 17.67 -12.72
C GLN A 250 1.46 16.84 -11.48
N MET A 251 1.69 17.39 -10.28
CA MET A 251 1.34 16.74 -9.02
C MET A 251 -0.18 16.52 -8.92
N GLU A 252 -1.01 17.49 -9.28
CA GLU A 252 -2.46 17.29 -9.24
C GLU A 252 -2.94 16.18 -10.20
N GLN A 253 -2.31 16.07 -11.38
CA GLN A 253 -2.57 14.96 -12.29
C GLN A 253 -2.10 13.62 -11.73
N ALA A 254 -0.87 13.58 -11.19
CA ALA A 254 -0.30 12.39 -10.57
C ALA A 254 -1.12 11.92 -9.36
N ARG A 255 -1.67 12.85 -8.56
CA ARG A 255 -2.59 12.54 -7.45
C ARG A 255 -3.79 11.74 -7.93
N VAL A 256 -4.45 12.20 -9.00
CA VAL A 256 -5.61 11.49 -9.58
C VAL A 256 -5.21 10.12 -10.11
N GLU A 257 -4.08 10.04 -10.81
CA GLU A 257 -3.60 8.79 -11.38
C GLU A 257 -3.24 7.76 -10.30
N ILE A 258 -2.49 8.16 -9.26
CA ILE A 258 -2.10 7.28 -8.15
C ILE A 258 -3.34 6.76 -7.42
N LEU A 259 -4.31 7.63 -7.09
CA LEU A 259 -5.54 7.22 -6.43
C LEU A 259 -6.35 6.22 -7.29
N ASN A 260 -6.44 6.44 -8.61
CA ASN A 260 -7.10 5.50 -9.50
C ASN A 260 -6.40 4.14 -9.55
N LEU A 261 -5.06 4.11 -9.59
CA LEU A 261 -4.29 2.87 -9.60
C LEU A 261 -4.44 2.10 -8.29
N LEU A 262 -4.45 2.79 -7.15
CA LEU A 262 -4.72 2.20 -5.84
C LEU A 262 -6.15 1.64 -5.76
N GLU A 263 -7.13 2.38 -6.27
CA GLU A 263 -8.52 1.92 -6.33
C GLU A 263 -8.69 0.70 -7.25
N GLU A 264 -8.07 0.71 -8.43
CA GLU A 264 -8.06 -0.42 -9.36
C GLU A 264 -7.46 -1.67 -8.71
N GLN A 265 -6.30 -1.53 -8.08
CA GLN A 265 -5.66 -2.64 -7.39
C GLN A 265 -6.54 -3.17 -6.24
N ARG A 266 -7.16 -2.27 -5.45
CA ARG A 266 -8.07 -2.66 -4.36
C ARG A 266 -9.30 -3.39 -4.89
N MET A 267 -9.88 -2.92 -5.99
CA MET A 267 -11.04 -3.57 -6.62
C MET A 267 -10.70 -4.96 -7.14
N GLU A 268 -9.54 -5.14 -7.77
CA GLU A 268 -9.07 -6.44 -8.25
C GLU A 268 -8.96 -7.45 -7.08
N LEU A 269 -8.29 -7.06 -6.00
CA LEU A 269 -8.15 -7.92 -4.82
C LEU A 269 -9.50 -8.22 -4.17
N LYS A 270 -10.42 -7.25 -4.14
CA LYS A 270 -11.77 -7.45 -3.63
C LYS A 270 -12.57 -8.46 -4.46
N VAL A 271 -12.47 -8.40 -5.79
CA VAL A 271 -13.11 -9.41 -6.67
C VAL A 271 -12.58 -10.81 -6.38
N GLN A 272 -11.26 -10.93 -6.14
CA GLN A 272 -10.66 -12.21 -5.75
C GLN A 272 -11.20 -12.69 -4.38
N GLN A 273 -11.39 -11.80 -3.39
CA GLN A 273 -11.98 -12.16 -2.09
C GLN A 273 -13.43 -12.59 -2.21
N ASP A 274 -14.22 -11.83 -2.95
CA ASP A 274 -15.65 -12.07 -3.16
C ASP A 274 -15.90 -13.36 -3.96
N THR A 275 -14.89 -13.86 -4.67
CA THR A 275 -14.92 -15.16 -5.35
C THR A 275 -14.43 -16.28 -4.43
N LEU A 276 -13.29 -16.08 -3.75
CA LEU A 276 -12.65 -17.10 -2.93
C LEU A 276 -13.49 -17.44 -1.70
N GLY A 277 -13.96 -16.45 -0.95
CA GLY A 277 -14.73 -16.67 0.29
C GLY A 277 -15.95 -17.59 0.10
N PRO A 278 -16.86 -17.30 -0.84
CA PRO A 278 -18.00 -18.17 -1.13
C PRO A 278 -17.59 -19.57 -1.62
N SER A 279 -16.55 -19.66 -2.47
CA SER A 279 -16.08 -20.96 -2.96
C SER A 279 -15.54 -21.85 -1.83
N LEU A 280 -14.83 -21.29 -0.86
CA LEU A 280 -14.35 -22.02 0.33
C LEU A 280 -15.50 -22.52 1.20
N ILE A 281 -16.56 -21.71 1.37
CA ILE A 281 -17.77 -22.13 2.10
C ILE A 281 -18.45 -23.31 1.37
N GLU A 282 -18.57 -23.24 0.04
CA GLU A 282 -19.16 -24.32 -0.74
C GLU A 282 -18.33 -25.60 -0.66
N GLU A 283 -17.00 -25.51 -0.81
CA GLU A 283 -16.09 -26.65 -0.69
C GLU A 283 -16.16 -27.29 0.71
N ASN A 284 -16.21 -26.47 1.77
CA ASN A 284 -16.37 -26.94 3.14
C ASN A 284 -17.72 -27.64 3.35
N ASN A 285 -18.82 -27.08 2.84
CA ASN A 285 -20.15 -27.70 2.95
C ASN A 285 -20.21 -29.05 2.23
N ARG A 286 -19.59 -29.16 1.05
CA ARG A 286 -19.45 -30.43 0.33
C ARG A 286 -18.63 -31.44 1.13
N ALA A 287 -17.50 -31.02 1.71
CA ALA A 287 -16.67 -31.86 2.55
C ALA A 287 -17.38 -32.35 3.82
N ILE A 288 -18.13 -31.49 4.49
CA ILE A 288 -18.96 -31.84 5.66
C ILE A 288 -19.99 -32.90 5.26
N THR A 289 -20.70 -32.67 4.15
CA THR A 289 -21.72 -33.60 3.65
C THR A 289 -21.12 -34.97 3.31
N LEU A 290 -19.99 -35.00 2.61
CA LEU A 290 -19.31 -36.24 2.24
C LEU A 290 -18.75 -36.97 3.47
N THR A 291 -18.18 -36.24 4.44
CA THR A 291 -17.72 -36.81 5.70
C THR A 291 -18.88 -37.43 6.49
N ALA A 292 -20.03 -36.76 6.55
CA ALA A 292 -21.23 -37.29 7.20
C ALA A 292 -21.70 -38.59 6.53
N ILE A 293 -21.77 -38.63 5.20
CA ILE A 293 -22.13 -39.83 4.44
C ILE A 293 -21.13 -40.97 4.69
N LEU A 294 -19.82 -40.72 4.59
CA LEU A 294 -18.78 -41.71 4.84
C LEU A 294 -18.83 -42.27 6.26
N THR A 295 -19.11 -41.41 7.24
CA THR A 295 -19.25 -41.82 8.65
C THR A 295 -20.47 -42.72 8.86
N VAL A 296 -21.62 -42.35 8.30
CA VAL A 296 -22.85 -43.17 8.36
C VAL A 296 -22.62 -44.53 7.67
N VAL A 297 -21.99 -44.55 6.50
CA VAL A 297 -21.68 -45.79 5.78
C VAL A 297 -20.71 -46.67 6.58
N ALA A 298 -19.62 -46.10 7.11
CA ALA A 298 -18.67 -46.84 7.94
C ALA A 298 -19.33 -47.43 9.19
N PHE A 299 -20.26 -46.69 9.81
CA PHE A 299 -21.03 -47.14 10.95
C PHE A 299 -21.96 -48.31 10.60
N VAL A 300 -22.74 -48.19 9.51
CA VAL A 300 -23.63 -49.25 9.03
C VAL A 300 -22.84 -50.51 8.66
N VAL A 301 -21.71 -50.38 7.96
CA VAL A 301 -20.86 -51.53 7.62
C VAL A 301 -20.28 -52.17 8.88
N SER A 302 -19.89 -51.38 9.88
CA SER A 302 -19.41 -51.90 11.17
C SER A 302 -20.48 -52.73 11.87
N ILE A 303 -21.73 -52.25 11.90
CA ILE A 303 -22.87 -53.01 12.45
C ILE A 303 -23.06 -54.34 11.69
N ILE A 304 -23.07 -54.29 10.35
CA ILE A 304 -23.23 -55.48 9.51
C ILE A 304 -22.12 -56.49 9.80
N MET A 305 -20.87 -56.02 9.94
CA MET A 305 -19.71 -56.88 10.24
C MET A 305 -19.77 -57.49 11.65
N VAL A 306 -20.25 -56.74 12.65
CA VAL A 306 -20.48 -57.28 14.01
C VAL A 306 -21.56 -58.36 13.99
N ILE A 307 -22.68 -58.12 13.31
CA ILE A 307 -23.74 -59.12 13.14
C ILE A 307 -23.21 -60.37 12.42
N TYR A 308 -22.39 -60.18 11.38
CA TYR A 308 -21.74 -61.27 10.66
C TYR A 308 -20.80 -62.07 11.57
N LEU A 309 -20.00 -61.41 12.42
CA LEU A 309 -19.13 -62.05 13.40
C LEU A 309 -19.94 -62.90 14.39
N ILE A 310 -21.00 -62.33 14.97
CA ILE A 310 -21.88 -63.04 15.92
C ILE A 310 -22.46 -64.29 15.27
N ARG A 311 -22.97 -64.19 14.04
CA ARG A 311 -23.58 -65.33 13.34
C ARG A 311 -22.56 -66.38 12.88
N SER A 312 -21.36 -65.96 12.48
CA SER A 312 -20.37 -66.85 11.87
C SER A 312 -19.45 -67.53 12.89
N ILE A 313 -19.22 -66.91 14.05
CA ILE A 313 -18.26 -67.41 15.05
C ILE A 313 -18.96 -67.59 16.40
N THR A 314 -19.53 -66.52 16.97
CA THR A 314 -20.06 -66.55 18.35
C THR A 314 -21.18 -67.56 18.53
N LYS A 315 -22.13 -67.61 17.59
CA LYS A 315 -23.27 -68.54 17.66
C LYS A 315 -22.84 -70.01 17.52
N PRO A 316 -22.07 -70.43 16.49
CA PRO A 316 -21.55 -71.80 16.42
C PRO A 316 -20.69 -72.20 17.63
N LEU A 317 -19.89 -71.27 18.18
CA LEU A 317 -19.08 -71.53 19.36
C LEU A 317 -19.95 -71.76 20.61
N LEU A 318 -21.02 -71.00 20.77
CA LEU A 318 -21.98 -71.16 21.88
C LEU A 318 -22.75 -72.48 21.75
N GLU A 319 -23.20 -72.82 20.54
CA GLU A 319 -23.85 -74.10 20.26
C GLU A 319 -22.91 -75.27 20.56
N PHE A 320 -21.65 -75.19 20.13
CA PHE A 320 -20.63 -76.19 20.42
C PHE A 320 -20.35 -76.32 21.93
N LYS A 321 -20.23 -75.20 22.66
CA LYS A 321 -20.09 -75.19 24.12
C LYS A 321 -21.27 -75.87 24.80
N ASN A 322 -22.50 -75.59 24.38
CA ASN A 322 -23.70 -76.19 24.96
C ASN A 322 -23.74 -77.70 24.74
N LYS A 323 -23.36 -78.18 23.54
CA LYS A 323 -23.21 -79.61 23.25
C LYS A 323 -22.16 -80.28 24.13
N ILE A 324 -21.01 -79.63 24.34
CA ILE A 324 -19.98 -80.14 25.27
C ILE A 324 -20.52 -80.24 26.70
N ASN A 325 -21.27 -79.24 27.18
CA ASN A 325 -21.85 -79.28 28.52
C ASN A 325 -22.84 -80.45 28.69
N GLN A 326 -23.69 -80.71 27.70
CA GLN A 326 -24.61 -81.86 27.71
C GLN A 326 -23.86 -83.20 27.76
N PHE A 327 -22.80 -83.31 26.96
CA PHE A 327 -21.95 -84.51 26.97
C PHE A 327 -21.21 -84.70 28.31
N LYS A 328 -20.71 -83.60 28.91
CA LYS A 328 -20.12 -83.61 30.26
C LYS A 328 -21.11 -84.05 31.34
N GLU A 329 -22.39 -83.70 31.19
CA GLU A 329 -23.47 -84.09 32.10
C GLU A 329 -23.93 -85.55 31.92
N GLY A 330 -23.29 -86.30 31.00
CA GLY A 330 -23.51 -87.74 30.80
C GLY A 330 -24.40 -88.11 29.62
N ASP A 331 -24.84 -87.14 28.81
CA ASP A 331 -25.62 -87.43 27.60
C ASP A 331 -24.68 -87.82 26.45
N LEU A 332 -24.49 -89.14 26.26
CA LEU A 332 -23.68 -89.70 25.17
C LEU A 332 -24.41 -89.69 23.81
N THR A 333 -25.65 -89.22 23.73
CA THR A 333 -26.43 -89.16 22.47
C THR A 333 -26.27 -87.84 21.71
N VAL A 334 -25.47 -86.90 22.25
CA VAL A 334 -25.23 -85.59 21.65
C VAL A 334 -24.53 -85.71 20.30
N ASN A 335 -25.18 -85.24 19.23
CA ASN A 335 -24.59 -85.23 17.89
C ASN A 335 -23.65 -84.03 17.70
N PHE A 336 -22.35 -84.31 17.56
CA PHE A 336 -21.32 -83.31 17.31
C PHE A 336 -21.00 -83.08 15.83
N GLU A 337 -21.63 -83.76 14.87
CA GLU A 337 -21.36 -83.57 13.45
C GLU A 337 -21.57 -82.11 13.02
N SER A 338 -20.54 -81.54 12.39
CA SER A 338 -20.54 -80.17 11.88
C SER A 338 -20.16 -80.14 10.41
N LYS A 339 -20.98 -79.43 9.62
CA LYS A 339 -20.70 -79.14 8.20
C LYS A 339 -19.67 -78.01 8.02
N SER A 340 -19.28 -77.34 9.12
CA SER A 340 -18.27 -76.29 9.07
C SER A 340 -16.87 -76.90 8.88
N LYS A 341 -16.03 -76.23 8.09
CA LYS A 341 -14.63 -76.64 7.84
C LYS A 341 -13.61 -75.88 8.70
N ASP A 342 -14.10 -74.95 9.53
CA ASP A 342 -13.28 -74.14 10.41
C ASP A 342 -12.87 -74.90 11.69
N GLU A 343 -12.12 -74.23 12.55
CA GLU A 343 -11.58 -74.79 13.77
C GLU A 343 -12.68 -75.33 14.71
N ILE A 344 -13.85 -74.66 14.78
CA ILE A 344 -15.01 -75.15 15.55
C ILE A 344 -15.56 -76.44 14.92
N GLY A 345 -15.71 -76.48 13.59
CA GLY A 345 -16.15 -77.69 12.89
C GLY A 345 -15.19 -78.87 13.04
N GLN A 346 -13.87 -78.61 13.01
CA GLN A 346 -12.84 -79.62 13.24
C GLN A 346 -12.91 -80.19 14.67
N MET A 347 -13.06 -79.33 15.68
CA MET A 347 -13.24 -79.76 17.08
C MET A 347 -14.52 -80.59 17.26
N ALA A 348 -15.63 -80.16 16.64
CA ALA A 348 -16.90 -80.86 16.72
C ALA A 348 -16.84 -82.25 16.07
N ASN A 349 -16.25 -82.37 14.87
CA ASN A 349 -16.12 -83.66 14.20
C ASN A 349 -15.16 -84.61 14.96
N ALA A 350 -14.06 -84.12 15.54
CA ALA A 350 -13.18 -84.93 16.37
C ALA A 350 -13.89 -85.51 17.62
N LEU A 351 -14.73 -84.72 18.29
CA LEU A 351 -15.56 -85.22 19.40
C LEU A 351 -16.65 -86.20 18.94
N SER A 352 -17.21 -86.01 17.76
CA SER A 352 -18.17 -86.96 17.17
C SER A 352 -17.55 -88.33 16.89
N GLU A 353 -16.24 -88.39 16.63
CA GLU A 353 -15.50 -89.65 16.49
C GLU A 353 -15.26 -90.31 17.85
N MET A 354 -15.19 -89.55 18.94
CA MET A 354 -15.02 -90.04 20.31
C MET A 354 -16.32 -90.47 21.00
N SER A 355 -17.48 -89.92 20.58
CA SER A 355 -18.79 -90.27 21.17
C SER A 355 -19.48 -91.45 20.46
N LYS A 356 -18.85 -92.02 19.43
CA LYS A 356 -19.23 -93.31 18.83
C LYS A 356 -18.59 -94.45 19.62
#